data_AF-A0A7X5YBT9-F1
#
_entry.id   AF-A0A7X5YBT9-F1
#
_cell.length_a   1.000
_cell.length_b   1.000
_cell.length_c   1.000
_cell.angle_alpha   90.00
_cell.angle_beta   90.00
_cell.angle_gamma   90.00
#
_symmetry.space_group_name_H-M   'P 1'
#
loop_
_entity.id
_entity.type
_entity.pdbx_description
1 polymer ?
#
loop_
_entity_poly.entity_id
_entity_poly.type
_entity_poly.pdbx_seq_one_letter_code
_entity_poly.pdbx_strand_id
1 'polypeptide(L)'
;MKLYHASPFIIELADVYHSCDHLDFGKGFYLTSLYDQARKYAMRFLLKKQKAYINEYLLDDELSDFKIKTFCSYNEEWLDYVGNSSSFTFYQSNRNNNRRN
;
A
#
# COMPACT_ATOMS: atom_id res chain seq x y z
N MET A 1 -8.36 -3.72 15.25
CA MET A 1 -9.16 -2.97 14.24
C MET A 1 -9.70 -3.84 13.08
N LYS A 2 -10.94 -3.61 12.57
CA LYS A 2 -11.47 -4.30 11.36
C LYS A 2 -11.06 -3.58 10.07
N LEU A 3 -10.56 -4.34 9.09
CA LEU A 3 -9.97 -3.86 7.85
C LEU A 3 -10.51 -4.62 6.62
N TYR A 4 -10.47 -3.98 5.46
CA TYR A 4 -11.07 -4.46 4.22
C TYR A 4 -10.10 -4.40 3.04
N HIS A 5 -10.16 -5.41 2.17
CA HIS A 5 -9.44 -5.47 0.91
C HIS A 5 -10.33 -5.94 -0.23
N ALA A 6 -10.41 -5.16 -1.30
CA ALA A 6 -11.16 -5.54 -2.50
C ALA A 6 -10.25 -6.25 -3.51
N SER A 7 -10.65 -7.46 -3.93
CA SER A 7 -9.89 -8.30 -4.87
C SER A 7 -10.83 -9.18 -5.70
N PRO A 8 -10.43 -9.63 -6.90
CA PRO A 8 -11.17 -10.67 -7.62
C PRO A 8 -10.99 -12.07 -7.02
N PHE A 9 -10.21 -12.20 -5.95
CA PHE A 9 -9.95 -13.46 -5.23
C PHE A 9 -10.35 -13.37 -3.76
N ILE A 10 -10.69 -14.53 -3.19
CA ILE A 10 -10.76 -14.73 -1.75
C ILE A 10 -9.33 -15.00 -1.27
N ILE A 11 -8.86 -14.22 -0.31
CA ILE A 11 -7.48 -14.25 0.18
C ILE A 11 -7.53 -14.60 1.66
N GLU A 12 -7.04 -15.78 2.02
CA GLU A 12 -6.98 -16.22 3.42
C GLU A 12 -5.69 -15.76 4.10
N LEU A 13 -4.57 -15.79 3.35
CA LEU A 13 -3.26 -15.36 3.81
C LEU A 13 -2.71 -14.31 2.85
N ALA A 14 -2.38 -13.12 3.38
CA ALA A 14 -1.82 -12.04 2.59
C ALA A 14 -0.36 -12.35 2.21
N ASP A 15 -0.10 -12.57 0.92
CA ASP A 15 1.26 -12.66 0.38
C ASP A 15 1.73 -11.27 -0.08
N VAL A 16 2.63 -10.67 0.69
CA VAL A 16 3.24 -9.37 0.39
C VAL A 16 4.44 -9.47 -0.57
N TYR A 17 5.04 -10.66 -0.71
CA TYR A 17 6.26 -10.85 -1.52
C TYR A 17 5.96 -10.88 -3.02
N HIS A 18 4.76 -11.34 -3.40
CA HIS A 18 4.31 -11.39 -4.78
C HIS A 18 3.39 -10.22 -5.16
N SER A 19 3.37 -9.17 -4.35
CA SER A 19 2.71 -7.90 -4.68
C SER A 19 3.35 -7.26 -5.91
N CYS A 20 2.54 -6.53 -6.69
CA CYS A 20 2.97 -5.75 -7.86
C CYS A 20 4.10 -4.77 -7.49
N ASP A 21 5.13 -4.68 -8.34
CA ASP A 21 6.31 -3.81 -8.13
C ASP A 21 5.98 -2.31 -8.17
N HIS A 22 4.89 -1.92 -8.84
CA HIS A 22 4.59 -0.52 -9.16
C HIS A 22 3.33 -0.02 -8.45
N LEU A 23 3.37 0.01 -7.13
CA LEU A 23 2.29 0.58 -6.30
C LEU A 23 2.79 1.83 -5.57
N ASP A 24 1.85 2.70 -5.19
CA ASP A 24 2.11 4.04 -4.65
C ASP A 24 3.03 4.05 -3.41
N PHE A 25 3.08 2.94 -2.66
CA PHE A 25 3.92 2.76 -1.47
C PHE A 25 4.82 1.51 -1.55
N GLY A 26 5.06 1.02 -2.77
CA GLY A 26 5.84 -0.20 -3.02
C GLY A 26 5.05 -1.50 -2.82
N LYS A 27 5.75 -2.64 -2.76
CA LYS A 27 5.11 -3.95 -2.57
C LYS A 27 4.45 -4.04 -1.21
N GLY A 28 3.19 -4.47 -1.17
CA GLY A 28 2.49 -4.66 0.09
C GLY A 28 1.05 -5.10 -0.09
N PHE A 29 0.43 -5.40 1.04
CA PHE A 29 -0.99 -5.74 1.10
C PHE A 29 -1.78 -4.57 1.67
N TYR A 30 -2.61 -3.97 0.81
CA TYR A 30 -3.28 -2.71 1.11
C TYR A 30 -4.66 -2.94 1.68
N LEU A 31 -4.87 -2.36 2.86
CA LEU A 31 -6.10 -2.46 3.63
C LEU A 31 -6.70 -1.08 3.88
N THR A 32 -8.02 -1.00 4.00
CA THR A 32 -8.73 0.20 4.45
C THR A 32 -9.68 -0.14 5.59
N SER A 33 -9.83 0.77 6.55
CA SER A 33 -10.88 0.67 7.58
C SER A 33 -12.25 1.10 7.05
N LEU A 34 -12.31 1.74 5.87
CA LEU A 34 -13.53 2.25 5.26
C LEU A 34 -14.14 1.22 4.30
N TYR A 35 -15.17 0.52 4.75
CA TYR A 35 -15.87 -0.47 3.93
C TYR A 35 -16.37 0.09 2.60
N ASP A 36 -16.95 1.29 2.59
CA ASP A 36 -17.46 1.91 1.36
C ASP A 36 -16.36 2.19 0.34
N GLN A 37 -15.13 2.46 0.79
CA GLN A 37 -13.98 2.63 -0.11
C GLN A 37 -13.61 1.30 -0.76
N ALA A 38 -13.56 0.22 0.02
CA ALA A 38 -13.33 -1.13 -0.51
C ALA A 38 -14.45 -1.53 -1.49
N ARG A 39 -15.72 -1.29 -1.14
CA ARG A 39 -16.88 -1.57 -2.00
C ARG A 39 -16.81 -0.81 -3.32
N LYS A 40 -16.54 0.49 -3.29
CA LYS A 40 -16.38 1.31 -4.52
C LYS A 40 -15.22 0.80 -5.37
N TYR A 41 -14.10 0.42 -4.75
CA TYR A 41 -12.97 -0.14 -5.46
C TYR A 41 -13.30 -1.50 -6.12
N ALA A 42 -14.07 -2.35 -5.42
CA ALA A 42 -14.50 -3.65 -5.93
C ALA A 42 -15.30 -3.55 -7.24
N MET A 43 -16.04 -2.44 -7.46
CA MET A 43 -16.77 -2.19 -8.70
C MET A 43 -15.85 -2.19 -9.93
N ARG A 44 -14.57 -1.83 -9.79
CA ARG A 44 -13.59 -1.86 -10.88
C ARG A 44 -13.39 -3.27 -11.46
N PHE A 45 -13.48 -4.31 -10.62
CA PHE A 45 -13.36 -5.70 -11.08
C PHE A 45 -14.63 -6.16 -11.80
N LEU A 46 -15.80 -5.77 -11.30
CA LEU A 46 -17.08 -6.07 -11.97
C LEU A 46 -17.15 -5.44 -13.36
N LEU A 47 -16.68 -4.19 -13.52
CA LEU A 47 -16.59 -3.52 -14.81
C LEU A 47 -15.69 -4.27 -15.80
N LYS A 48 -14.67 -4.99 -15.31
CA LYS A 48 -13.79 -5.85 -16.10
C LYS A 48 -14.36 -7.27 -16.30
N LYS A 49 -15.64 -7.50 -15.96
CA LYS A 49 -16.32 -8.81 -15.97
C LYS A 49 -15.60 -9.88 -15.12
N GLN A 50 -14.91 -9.45 -14.06
CA GLN A 50 -14.29 -10.33 -13.09
C GLN A 50 -15.20 -10.48 -11.87
N LYS A 51 -14.95 -11.53 -11.07
CA LYS A 51 -15.54 -11.62 -9.73
C LYS A 51 -14.99 -10.49 -8.85
N ALA A 52 -15.73 -10.10 -7.84
CA ALA A 52 -15.31 -9.09 -6.88
C ALA A 52 -15.67 -9.54 -5.48
N TYR A 53 -14.66 -9.60 -4.62
CA TYR A 53 -14.78 -9.97 -3.21
C TYR A 53 -14.24 -8.84 -2.36
N ILE A 54 -14.86 -8.65 -1.19
CA ILE A 54 -14.33 -7.81 -0.12
C ILE A 54 -13.87 -8.77 0.97
N ASN A 55 -12.55 -8.89 1.13
CA ASN A 55 -11.92 -9.68 2.16
C ASN A 55 -11.88 -8.84 3.45
N GLU A 56 -12.30 -9.44 4.56
CA GLU A 56 -12.33 -8.79 5.87
C GLU A 56 -11.23 -9.37 6.76
N TYR A 57 -10.50 -8.50 7.44
CA TYR A 57 -9.42 -8.87 8.36
C TYR A 57 -9.60 -8.17 9.70
N LEU A 58 -9.19 -8.86 10.76
CA LEU A 58 -9.02 -8.27 12.08
C LEU A 58 -7.53 -8.06 12.29
N LEU A 59 -7.13 -6.80 12.35
CA LEU A 59 -5.80 -6.40 12.77
C LEU A 59 -5.77 -6.39 14.28
N ASP A 60 -4.84 -7.13 14.88
CA ASP A 60 -4.57 -7.05 16.31
C ASP A 60 -3.90 -5.70 16.64
N ASP A 61 -4.20 -5.17 17.82
CA ASP A 61 -3.63 -3.90 18.27
C ASP A 61 -2.21 -4.09 18.87
N GLU A 62 -1.80 -5.35 19.11
CA GLU A 62 -0.43 -5.73 19.47
C GLU A 62 0.53 -5.67 18.28
N LEU A 63 0.96 -4.46 17.95
CA LEU A 63 1.90 -4.19 16.85
C LEU A 63 3.35 -3.93 17.33
N SER A 64 3.67 -4.32 18.57
CA SER A 64 4.92 -3.96 19.25
C SER A 64 6.20 -4.44 18.55
N ASP A 65 6.12 -5.54 17.80
CA ASP A 65 7.26 -6.08 17.04
C ASP A 65 7.51 -5.36 15.71
N PHE A 66 6.63 -4.43 15.32
CA PHE A 66 6.70 -3.72 14.05
C PHE A 66 7.20 -2.30 14.20
N LYS A 67 7.92 -1.81 13.18
CA LYS A 67 8.23 -0.38 13.04
C LYS A 67 7.02 0.32 12.43
N ILE A 68 6.18 0.90 13.29
CA ILE A 68 4.95 1.57 12.89
C ILE A 68 5.23 3.04 12.58
N LYS A 69 4.75 3.52 11.43
CA LYS A 69 4.66 4.96 11.12
C LYS A 69 3.20 5.34 10.97
N THR A 70 2.71 6.19 11.88
CA THR A 70 1.32 6.66 11.90
C THR A 70 1.27 8.13 11.54
N PHE A 71 0.35 8.50 10.66
CA PHE A 71 0.06 9.89 10.32
C PHE A 71 -1.30 10.27 10.92
N CYS A 72 -1.32 11.27 11.80
CA CYS A 72 -2.56 11.74 12.43
C CYS A 72 -3.37 12.68 11.52
N SER A 73 -2.75 13.24 10.48
CA SER A 73 -3.38 14.15 9.51
C SER A 73 -2.60 14.17 8.19
N TYR A 74 -3.24 14.69 7.14
CA TYR A 74 -2.61 14.94 5.83
C TYR A 74 -1.70 16.18 5.88
N ASN A 75 -0.67 16.14 6.73
CA ASN A 75 0.28 17.24 6.96
C ASN A 75 1.51 17.13 6.05
N GLU A 76 2.47 18.06 6.23
CA GLU A 76 3.75 18.06 5.48
C GLU A 76 4.50 16.73 5.62
N GLU A 77 4.49 16.10 6.79
CA GLU A 77 5.14 14.80 6.99
C GLU A 77 4.50 13.70 6.14
N TRP A 78 3.18 13.69 6.03
CA TRP A 78 2.46 12.77 5.15
C TRP A 78 2.78 13.06 3.67
N LEU A 79 2.80 14.34 3.27
CA LEU A 79 3.14 14.74 1.90
C LEU A 79 4.57 14.32 1.53
N ASP A 80 5.54 14.55 2.42
CA ASP A 80 6.93 14.13 2.24
C ASP A 80 7.04 12.62 2.11
N TYR A 81 6.27 11.87 2.92
CA TYR A 81 6.25 10.42 2.83
C TYR A 81 5.71 9.93 1.48
N VAL A 82 4.57 10.46 1.03
CA VAL A 82 3.94 10.07 -0.24
C VAL A 82 4.82 10.45 -1.43
N GLY A 83 5.36 11.68 -1.43
CA GLY A 83 6.23 12.20 -2.51
C GLY A 83 7.54 11.42 -2.63
N ASN A 84 8.15 11.04 -1.50
CA ASN A 84 9.36 10.23 -1.51
C ASN A 84 9.09 8.75 -1.80
N SER A 85 7.92 8.21 -1.42
CA SER A 85 7.54 6.81 -1.71
C SER A 85 7.43 6.53 -3.21
N SER A 86 7.02 7.54 -3.99
CA SER A 86 6.96 7.46 -5.46
C SER A 86 8.33 7.56 -6.15
N SER A 87 9.36 7.99 -5.41
CA SER A 87 10.71 8.25 -5.92
C SER A 87 11.69 7.09 -5.69
N PHE A 88 11.29 6.05 -4.95
CA PHE A 88 12.17 4.93 -4.61
C PHE A 88 12.55 4.04 -5.81
N THR A 89 11.97 4.28 -6.99
CA THR A 89 12.36 3.66 -8.28
C THR A 89 13.26 4.54 -9.17
N PHE A 90 13.68 5.75 -8.75
CA PHE A 90 14.53 6.63 -9.57
C PHE A 90 15.81 7.17 -8.90
N TYR A 91 16.33 6.46 -7.90
CA TYR A 91 17.71 6.68 -7.41
C TYR A 91 18.61 5.48 -7.71
N GLN A 92 18.75 5.11 -9.00
CA GLN A 92 20.01 4.53 -9.45
C GLN A 92 20.99 5.66 -9.79
N SER A 93 21.99 5.78 -8.91
CA SER A 93 23.34 6.30 -9.19
C SER A 93 23.45 7.54 -10.05
N ASN A 94 23.45 8.71 -9.39
CA ASN A 94 24.24 9.83 -9.90
C ASN A 94 24.94 10.57 -8.75
N ARG A 95 25.92 9.89 -8.13
CA ARG A 95 26.97 10.55 -7.36
C ARG A 95 28.29 9.83 -7.60
N ASN A 96 29.01 10.31 -8.59
CA ASN A 96 30.45 10.58 -8.45
C ASN A 96 30.82 11.71 -9.39
N ASN A 97 30.58 12.94 -8.90
CA ASN A 97 31.30 14.12 -9.35
C ASN A 97 32.30 14.48 -8.24
N ASN A 98 33.58 14.30 -8.56
CA ASN A 98 34.79 14.88 -7.95
C ASN A 98 35.95 13.97 -8.45
N ARG A 99 37.08 14.42 -8.95
CA ARG A 99 37.75 15.73 -8.90
C ARG A 99 39.04 15.58 -9.72
N ARG A 100 39.43 16.68 -10.38
CA ARG A 100 40.81 17.14 -10.60
C ARG A 100 41.67 16.48 -11.69
N ASN A 101 42.20 17.43 -12.48
CA ASN A 101 43.36 17.46 -13.37
C ASN A 101 43.17 16.87 -14.76
#